data_AF-A0A3S3PVX5-F1
#
_entry.id   AF-A0A3S3PVX5-F1
#
_cell.length_a   1.000
_cell.length_b   1.000
_cell.length_c   1.000
_cell.angle_alpha   90.00
_cell.angle_beta   90.00
_cell.angle_gamma   90.00
#
_symmetry.space_group_name_H-M   'P 1'
#
loop_
_entity.id
_entity.type
_entity.pdbx_description
1 polymer ?
#
loop_
_entity_poly.entity_id
_entity_poly.type
_entity_poly.pdbx_seq_one_letter_code
_entity_poly.pdbx_strand_id
1 'polypeptide(L)'
;MSKEEALLALMHRTKYLVVQENGQRKYGPPPDWIGPPPRKGSEVFIGKIPRDCYEDEIVPLFEQIGKVYELRLMMDFSGANRGYGF
;
A
#
# COMPACT_ATOMS: atom_id res chain seq x y z
N MET A 1 -14.11 -5.31 -12.44
CA MET A 1 -14.20 -5.19 -10.98
C MET A 1 -14.14 -3.73 -10.63
N SER A 2 -14.95 -3.29 -9.67
CA SER A 2 -14.83 -1.95 -9.09
C SER A 2 -13.54 -1.86 -8.25
N LYS A 3 -13.07 -0.65 -7.97
CA LYS A 3 -11.90 -0.42 -7.11
C LYS A 3 -12.12 -0.94 -5.68
N GLU A 4 -13.36 -0.89 -5.22
CA GLU A 4 -13.75 -1.42 -3.91
C GLU A 4 -13.68 -2.95 -3.88
N GLU A 5 -14.13 -3.62 -4.94
CA GLU A 5 -14.00 -5.08 -5.06
C GLU A 5 -12.53 -5.52 -5.08
N ALA A 6 -11.67 -4.79 -5.82
CA ALA A 6 -10.24 -5.08 -5.88
C ALA A 6 -9.55 -4.89 -4.52
N LEU A 7 -9.89 -3.82 -3.80
CA LEU A 7 -9.41 -3.59 -2.43
C LEU A 7 -9.85 -4.71 -1.47
N LEU A 8 -11.13 -5.06 -1.47
CA LEU A 8 -11.65 -6.12 -0.61
C LEU A 8 -10.99 -7.47 -0.94
N ALA A 9 -10.79 -7.76 -2.23
CA ALA A 9 -10.07 -8.96 -2.66
C ALA A 9 -8.62 -8.97 -2.16
N LEU A 10 -7.90 -7.84 -2.25
CA LEU A 10 -6.54 -7.69 -1.72
C LEU A 10 -6.50 -7.95 -0.21
N MET A 11 -7.37 -7.30 0.56
CA MET A 11 -7.45 -7.44 2.02
C MET A 11 -7.82 -8.87 2.42
N HIS A 12 -8.76 -9.51 1.70
CA HIS A 12 -9.14 -10.89 1.97
C HIS A 12 -8.03 -11.88 1.65
N ARG A 13 -7.28 -11.68 0.55
CA ARG A 13 -6.16 -12.54 0.14
C ARG A 13 -5.00 -12.42 1.12
N THR A 14 -4.59 -11.20 1.41
CA THR A 14 -3.35 -10.93 2.17
C THR A 14 -3.57 -10.91 3.68
N LYS A 15 -4.79 -10.60 4.13
CA LYS A 15 -5.16 -10.32 5.52
C LYS A 15 -4.55 -9.03 6.09
N TYR A 16 -3.93 -8.23 5.25
CA TYR A 16 -3.41 -6.91 5.65
C TYR A 16 -4.56 -5.92 5.70
N LEU A 17 -4.46 -4.99 6.65
CA LEU A 17 -5.39 -3.87 6.73
C LEU A 17 -4.98 -2.78 5.75
N VAL A 18 -5.97 -2.07 5.23
CA VAL A 18 -5.79 -0.82 4.50
C VAL A 18 -6.51 0.28 5.25
N VAL A 19 -5.78 1.31 5.65
CA VAL A 19 -6.31 2.44 6.45
C VAL A 19 -6.01 3.75 5.72
N GLN A 20 -7.00 4.63 5.65
CA GLN A 20 -6.81 5.98 5.14
C GLN A 20 -6.67 6.97 6.30
N GLU A 21 -5.53 7.65 6.40
CA GLU A 21 -5.22 8.56 7.50
C GLU A 21 -4.32 9.71 7.01
N ASN A 22 -4.63 10.96 7.38
CA ASN A 22 -3.77 12.14 7.13
C ASN A 22 -3.28 12.28 5.68
N GLY A 23 -4.16 12.01 4.70
CA GLY A 23 -3.82 12.07 3.28
C GLY A 23 -2.94 10.90 2.79
N GLN A 24 -2.95 9.76 3.48
CA GLN A 24 -2.27 8.54 3.07
C GLN A 24 -3.23 7.37 3.06
N ARG A 25 -3.10 6.46 2.10
CA ARG A 25 -3.64 5.09 2.18
C ARG A 25 -2.49 4.17 2.56
N LYS A 26 -2.61 3.52 3.71
CA LYS A 26 -1.58 2.67 4.29
C LYS A 26 -2.02 1.21 4.21
N TYR A 27 -1.24 0.36 3.56
CA TYR A 27 -1.39 -1.09 3.56
C TYR A 27 -0.33 -1.69 4.49
N GLY A 28 -0.74 -2.55 5.42
CA GLY A 28 0.12 -3.15 6.45
C GLY A 28 -0.02 -2.51 7.83
N PRO A 29 0.80 -2.89 8.82
CA PRO A 29 1.87 -3.91 8.77
C PRO A 29 1.34 -5.34 8.57
N PRO A 30 2.21 -6.37 8.39
CA PRO A 30 1.76 -7.75 8.27
C PRO A 30 1.02 -8.20 9.53
N PRO A 31 -0.14 -8.87 9.41
CA PRO A 31 -0.97 -9.26 10.56
C PRO A 31 -0.28 -10.30 11.46
N ASP A 32 0.68 -11.04 10.91
CA ASP A 32 1.48 -12.07 11.58
C ASP A 32 2.86 -11.56 12.01
N TRP A 33 3.13 -10.24 11.92
CA TRP A 33 4.44 -9.70 12.28
C TRP A 33 4.68 -9.72 13.79
N ILE A 34 5.72 -10.46 14.21
CA ILE A 34 6.18 -10.49 15.60
C ILE A 34 7.59 -9.90 15.64
N GLY A 35 7.71 -8.69 16.17
CA GLY A 35 8.98 -8.00 16.31
C GLY A 35 8.88 -6.49 16.08
N PRO A 36 10.01 -5.78 16.17
CA PRO A 36 10.05 -4.35 15.84
C PRO A 36 9.78 -4.12 14.34
N PRO A 37 9.39 -2.90 13.94
CA PRO A 37 9.35 -2.54 12.53
C PRO A 37 10.73 -2.68 11.87
N PRO A 38 10.79 -2.79 10.52
CA PRO A 38 12.04 -2.75 9.77
C PRO A 38 12.89 -1.54 10.15
N ARG A 39 14.21 -1.70 10.03
CA ARG A 39 15.16 -0.63 10.36
C ARG A 39 14.96 0.56 9.42
N LYS A 40 15.31 1.76 9.88
CA LYS A 40 15.37 2.94 9.01
C LYS A 40 16.25 2.66 7.80
N GLY A 41 15.79 3.06 6.61
CA GLY A 41 16.45 2.76 5.34
C GLY A 41 15.98 1.46 4.67
N SER A 42 15.03 0.73 5.26
CA SER A 42 14.36 -0.42 4.64
C SER A 42 13.11 -0.04 3.81
N GLU A 43 13.03 1.20 3.35
CA GLU A 43 11.94 1.73 2.53
C GLU A 43 12.47 2.23 1.19
N VAL A 44 11.64 2.20 0.15
CA VAL A 44 11.97 2.68 -1.19
C VAL A 44 10.98 3.75 -1.61
N PHE A 45 11.45 4.75 -2.34
CA PHE A 45 10.56 5.74 -2.94
C PHE A 45 10.02 5.22 -4.27
N ILE A 46 8.71 5.30 -4.46
CA ILE A 46 8.02 4.91 -5.69
C ILE A 46 7.44 6.18 -6.32
N GLY A 47 8.03 6.62 -7.42
CA GLY A 47 7.60 7.82 -8.15
C GLY A 47 6.86 7.51 -9.44
N LYS A 48 6.22 8.55 -10.01
CA LYS A 48 5.49 8.48 -11.29
C LYS A 48 4.39 7.42 -11.30
N ILE A 49 3.73 7.23 -10.15
CA ILE A 49 2.56 6.35 -10.04
C ILE A 49 1.41 7.01 -10.83
N PRO A 50 0.73 6.30 -11.75
CA PRO A 50 -0.48 6.81 -12.40
C PRO A 50 -1.54 7.18 -11.36
N ARG A 51 -2.27 8.29 -11.55
CA ARG A 51 -3.24 8.83 -10.55
C ARG A 51 -4.39 7.88 -10.22
N ASP A 52 -4.64 6.92 -11.08
CA ASP A 52 -5.67 5.91 -10.98
C ASP A 52 -5.18 4.55 -10.46
N CYS A 53 -3.88 4.43 -10.17
CA CYS A 53 -3.24 3.22 -9.64
C CYS A 53 -3.21 3.23 -8.09
N TYR A 54 -3.55 2.09 -7.46
CA TYR A 54 -3.72 1.98 -6.01
C TYR A 54 -3.05 0.70 -5.47
N GLU A 55 -3.20 0.44 -4.17
CA GLU A 55 -2.58 -0.68 -3.47
C GLU A 55 -2.88 -2.06 -4.09
N ASP A 56 -4.02 -2.25 -4.75
CA ASP A 56 -4.39 -3.50 -5.41
C ASP A 56 -3.52 -3.84 -6.62
N GLU A 57 -2.94 -2.83 -7.27
CA GLU A 57 -2.00 -3.00 -8.39
C GLU A 57 -0.55 -2.92 -7.93
N ILE A 58 -0.25 -2.03 -6.96
CA ILE A 58 1.11 -1.80 -6.46
C ILE A 58 1.59 -2.98 -5.60
N VAL A 59 0.77 -3.47 -4.67
CA VAL A 59 1.19 -4.54 -3.75
C VAL A 59 1.60 -5.81 -4.49
N PRO A 60 0.82 -6.35 -5.46
CA PRO A 60 1.23 -7.56 -6.19
C PRO A 60 2.55 -7.41 -6.94
N LEU A 61 2.90 -6.20 -7.40
CA LEU A 61 4.19 -5.95 -8.05
C LEU A 61 5.35 -6.10 -7.08
N PHE A 62 5.27 -5.48 -5.89
CA PHE A 62 6.35 -5.53 -4.90
C PHE A 62 6.39 -6.88 -4.15
N GLU A 63 5.27 -7.58 -4.04
CA GLU A 63 5.22 -8.96 -3.50
C GLU A 63 6.10 -9.94 -4.29
N GLN A 64 6.39 -9.68 -5.56
CA GLN A 64 7.32 -10.50 -6.36
C GLN A 64 8.77 -10.42 -5.87
N ILE A 65 9.14 -9.34 -5.19
CA ILE A 65 10.48 -9.10 -4.66
C ILE A 65 10.60 -9.67 -3.24
N GLY A 66 9.56 -9.51 -2.42
CA GLY A 66 9.52 -10.00 -1.06
C GLY A 66 8.27 -9.58 -0.29
N LYS A 67 8.21 -9.96 0.99
CA LYS A 67 7.09 -9.61 1.87
C LYS A 67 7.07 -8.09 2.09
N VAL A 68 6.02 -7.43 1.61
CA VAL A 68 5.79 -5.99 1.84
C VAL A 68 5.47 -5.78 3.32
N TYR A 69 6.25 -4.96 4.00
CA TYR A 69 5.96 -4.60 5.39
C TYR A 69 4.84 -3.55 5.44
N GLU A 70 5.03 -2.43 4.75
CA GLU A 70 4.05 -1.36 4.68
C GLU A 70 4.14 -0.71 3.30
N LEU A 71 3.00 -0.31 2.74
CA LEU A 71 2.92 0.62 1.61
C LEU A 71 2.16 1.85 2.07
N ARG A 72 2.70 3.05 1.82
CA ARG A 72 2.07 4.34 2.09
C ARG A 72 1.89 5.08 0.78
N LEU A 73 0.68 5.01 0.23
CA LEU A 73 0.31 5.75 -0.97
C LEU A 73 -0.18 7.15 -0.58
N MET A 74 0.48 8.18 -1.13
CA MET A 74 0.16 9.57 -0.79
C MET A 74 -1.05 10.03 -1.61
N MET A 75 -2.03 10.61 -0.93
CA MET A 75 -3.31 11.03 -1.51
C MET A 75 -3.45 12.54 -1.51
N ASP A 76 -4.15 13.08 -2.50
CA ASP A 76 -4.59 14.47 -2.52
C ASP A 76 -6.01 14.62 -1.95
N PHE A 77 -6.46 15.86 -1.79
CA PHE A 77 -7.80 16.16 -1.27
C PHE A 77 -8.94 15.79 -2.22
N SER A 78 -8.64 15.47 -3.49
CA SER A 78 -9.63 15.00 -4.46
C SER A 78 -9.89 13.49 -4.36
N GLY A 79 -9.08 12.77 -3.57
CA GLY A 79 -9.14 11.32 -3.45
C GLY A 79 -8.29 10.56 -4.49
N ALA A 80 -7.57 11.29 -5.35
CA ALA A 80 -6.56 10.71 -6.24
C ALA A 80 -5.23 10.55 -5.52
N ASN A 81 -4.39 9.61 -5.98
CA ASN A 81 -3.03 9.55 -5.47
C ASN A 81 -2.19 10.74 -6.02
N ARG A 82 -1.15 11.12 -5.28
CA ARG A 82 -0.23 12.23 -5.59
C ARG A 82 0.88 11.82 -6.57
N GLY A 83 0.81 10.64 -7.15
CA GLY A 83 1.81 10.09 -8.06
C GLY A 83 3.06 9.54 -7.39
N TYR A 84 3.02 9.35 -6.07
CA TYR A 84 4.13 8.73 -5.33
C TYR A 84 3.69 8.03 -4.05
N GLY A 85 4.55 7.12 -3.58
CA GLY A 85 4.40 6.38 -2.34
C GLY A 85 5.72 5.83 -1.83
N PHE A 86 5.64 5.09 -0.72
CA PHE A 86 6.77 4.44 -0.06
C PHE A 86 6.41 3.03 0.37
#